data_AF-A0A959PB17-F1
#
_entry.id   AF-A0A959PB17-F1
#
_cell.length_a   1.000
_cell.length_b   1.000
_cell.length_c   1.000
_cell.angle_alpha   90.00
_cell.angle_beta   90.00
_cell.angle_gamma   90.00
#
_symmetry.space_group_name_H-M   'P 1'
#
loop_
_entity.id
_entity.type
_entity.pdbx_description
1 polymer ?
#
loop_
_entity_poly.entity_id
_entity_poly.type
_entity_poly.pdbx_seq_one_letter_code
_entity_poly.pdbx_strand_id
1 'polypeptide(L)'
;MASSHDPLKLLISSMDTNEKRYYKLLSAAFKSNSKTLQLFDLLDAEEDLSDSELMTRLKVSSINSIRMLLRKQLLRAMRIYQEERNERSAMRGTIGEIEFLLSKQLTGEAEKEIRKAYKKAESANNHLALYELTLRNNEIRKQFRTSQELVDEFEGRISEMDNLCERLLNMGRLRLVDTEWNLYIQSFDRGDANRNQQFFRERIEPILNGIKPKDSAPLETIHAAILRSGFNTLLGDIQVSESAIGQANRLFDLDDQLLVNRFSMFFALNYNHSCGLFIRGMVNESLTWTLSTEEVLARHY
;
A
#
# COMPACT_ATOMS: atom_id res chain seq x y z
N MET A 1 29.41 28.57 10.06
CA MET A 1 28.96 27.26 9.53
C MET A 1 27.44 27.32 9.48
N ALA A 2 26.87 27.48 8.29
CA ALA A 2 25.43 27.63 8.10
C ALA A 2 24.72 26.31 8.39
N SER A 3 23.64 26.39 9.17
CA SER A 3 22.84 25.26 9.66
C SER A 3 22.35 24.39 8.50
N SER A 4 22.66 23.10 8.55
CA SER A 4 22.01 22.10 7.71
C SER A 4 20.50 22.06 8.04
N HIS A 5 19.70 21.75 7.02
CA HIS A 5 18.23 21.83 6.97
C HIS A 5 17.50 21.50 8.29
N ASP A 6 16.70 22.44 8.80
CA ASP A 6 15.73 22.18 9.88
C ASP A 6 14.68 21.16 9.38
N PRO A 7 14.64 19.93 9.93
CA PRO A 7 13.68 18.90 9.50
C PRO A 7 12.22 19.31 9.69
N LEU A 8 11.95 20.24 10.62
CA LEU A 8 10.61 20.74 10.86
C LEU A 8 10.16 21.70 9.76
N LYS A 9 11.08 22.54 9.26
CA LYS A 9 10.82 23.39 8.09
C LYS A 9 10.53 22.52 6.85
N LEU A 10 11.36 21.51 6.60
CA LEU A 10 11.16 20.57 5.49
C LEU A 10 9.81 19.85 5.56
N LEU A 11 9.40 19.43 6.76
CA LEU A 11 8.10 18.80 6.96
C LEU A 11 6.98 19.77 6.59
N ILE A 12 7.00 21.00 7.11
CA ILE A 12 5.96 22.00 6.86
C ILE A 12 5.92 22.39 5.38
N SER A 13 7.07 22.58 4.73
CA SER A 13 7.14 22.91 3.30
C SER A 13 6.64 21.77 2.40
N SER A 14 6.79 20.52 2.83
CA SER A 14 6.29 19.35 2.09
C SER A 14 4.78 19.16 2.16
N MET A 15 4.09 19.84 3.10
CA MET A 15 2.65 19.71 3.28
C MET A 15 1.88 20.47 2.21
N ASP A 16 0.79 19.89 1.73
CA ASP A 16 -0.14 20.57 0.82
C ASP A 16 -1.03 21.61 1.55
N THR A 17 -1.75 22.43 0.79
CA THR A 17 -2.61 23.49 1.35
C THR A 17 -3.70 22.94 2.28
N ASN A 18 -4.24 21.76 1.97
CA ASN A 18 -5.30 21.13 2.76
C ASN A 18 -4.74 20.53 4.06
N GLU A 19 -3.56 19.92 4.01
CA GLU A 19 -2.82 19.40 5.18
C GLU A 19 -2.49 20.53 6.16
N LYS A 20 -1.98 21.66 5.66
CA LYS A 20 -1.71 22.85 6.46
C LYS A 20 -2.99 23.38 7.11
N ARG A 21 -4.08 23.51 6.34
CA ARG A 21 -5.38 23.94 6.85
C ARG A 21 -5.91 22.98 7.92
N TYR A 22 -5.82 21.68 7.70
CA TYR A 22 -6.26 20.66 8.64
C TYR A 22 -5.53 20.76 9.98
N TYR A 23 -4.19 20.90 9.95
CA TYR A 23 -3.41 21.12 11.17
C TYR A 23 -3.86 22.37 11.94
N LYS A 24 -4.10 23.50 11.25
CA LYS A 24 -4.55 24.74 11.89
C LYS A 24 -5.92 24.57 12.55
N LEU A 25 -6.87 23.92 11.87
CA LEU A 25 -8.20 23.63 12.41
C LEU A 25 -8.12 22.73 13.66
N LEU A 26 -7.37 21.63 13.57
CA LEU A 26 -7.19 20.70 14.68
C LEU A 26 -6.53 21.40 15.88
N SER A 27 -5.49 22.20 15.63
CA SER A 27 -4.78 22.94 16.67
C SER A 27 -5.66 24.00 17.34
N ALA A 28 -6.49 24.70 16.57
CA ALA A 28 -7.45 25.66 17.09
C ALA A 28 -8.50 25.01 17.99
N ALA A 29 -8.96 23.79 17.66
CA ALA A 29 -9.93 23.05 18.45
C ALA A 29 -9.39 22.63 19.84
N PHE A 30 -8.09 22.32 19.96
CA PHE A 30 -7.50 21.87 21.23
C PHE A 30 -6.97 23.01 22.12
N LYS A 31 -6.83 24.24 21.59
CA LYS A 31 -6.62 25.52 22.31
C LYS A 31 -6.32 26.62 21.28
N SER A 32 -7.17 27.65 21.22
CA SER A 32 -6.85 28.89 20.50
C SER A 32 -5.61 29.54 21.12
N ASN A 33 -4.63 29.96 20.31
CA ASN A 33 -3.36 30.61 20.70
C ASN A 33 -2.25 29.73 21.30
N SER A 34 -2.11 28.47 20.88
CA SER A 34 -0.92 27.68 21.26
C SER A 34 0.37 28.25 20.63
N LYS A 35 1.47 28.25 21.40
CA LYS A 35 2.81 28.64 20.91
C LYS A 35 3.29 27.77 19.75
N THR A 36 2.77 26.55 19.63
CA THR A 36 3.05 25.66 18.51
C THR A 36 2.38 26.12 17.23
N LEU A 37 1.15 26.65 17.28
CA LEU A 37 0.49 27.22 16.10
C LEU A 37 1.22 28.47 15.62
N GLN A 38 1.64 29.35 16.54
CA GLN A 38 2.45 30.52 16.20
C GLN A 38 3.80 30.13 15.59
N LEU A 39 4.47 29.10 16.14
CA LEU A 39 5.70 28.60 15.55
C LEU A 39 5.46 28.00 14.16
N PHE A 40 4.36 27.27 13.97
CA PHE A 40 3.98 26.75 12.66
C PHE A 40 3.85 27.88 11.63
N ASP A 41 3.09 28.93 11.93
CA ASP A 41 2.89 30.05 11.01
C ASP A 41 4.20 30.77 10.67
N LEU A 42 5.12 30.92 11.64
CA LEU A 42 6.45 31.50 11.42
C LEU A 42 7.34 30.64 10.51
N LEU A 43 7.26 29.31 10.63
CA LEU A 43 8.04 28.39 9.80
C LEU A 43 7.42 28.21 8.40
N ASP A 44 6.10 28.28 8.29
CA ASP A 44 5.33 28.18 7.04
C ASP A 44 5.50 29.42 6.15
N ALA A 45 5.73 30.59 6.75
CA ALA A 45 6.05 31.82 6.04
C ALA A 45 7.47 31.85 5.44
N GLU A 46 8.24 30.76 5.56
CA GLU A 46 9.62 30.62 5.09
C GLU A 46 10.58 31.71 5.60
N GLU A 47 10.28 32.33 6.74
CA GLU A 47 11.21 33.28 7.35
C GLU A 47 12.45 32.53 7.88
N ASP A 48 13.65 32.91 7.44
CA ASP A 48 14.92 32.41 7.98
C ASP A 48 15.26 33.12 9.30
N LEU A 49 14.42 32.87 10.30
CA LEU A 49 14.60 33.35 11.67
C LEU A 49 15.58 32.45 12.44
N SER A 50 16.51 33.10 13.13
CA SER A 50 17.34 32.48 14.15
C SER A 50 16.53 32.00 15.36
N ASP A 51 17.07 31.06 16.12
CA ASP A 51 16.46 30.57 17.35
C ASP A 51 16.18 31.70 18.35
N SER A 52 17.06 32.70 18.44
CA SER A 52 16.85 33.88 19.29
C SER A 52 15.63 34.70 18.85
N GLU A 53 15.45 34.91 17.55
CA GLU A 53 14.32 35.67 17.02
C GLU A 53 13.00 34.92 17.24
N LEU A 54 13.00 33.60 17.03
CA LEU A 54 11.85 32.75 17.31
C LEU A 54 11.47 32.78 18.79
N MET A 55 12.45 32.69 19.70
CA MET A 55 12.20 32.78 21.14
C MET A 55 11.59 34.13 21.54
N THR A 56 12.08 35.23 20.96
CA THR A 56 11.55 36.58 21.21
C THR A 56 10.11 36.74 20.70
N ARG A 57 9.83 36.35 19.45
CA ARG A 57 8.47 36.44 18.89
C ARG A 57 7.46 35.57 19.63
N LEU A 58 7.87 34.35 19.98
CA LEU A 58 7.03 33.41 20.71
C LEU A 58 6.98 33.68 22.21
N LYS A 59 7.83 34.56 22.76
CA LYS A 59 7.93 34.83 24.21
C LYS A 59 8.14 33.54 25.01
N VAL A 60 9.10 32.70 24.59
CA VAL A 60 9.42 31.43 25.24
C VAL A 60 10.89 31.40 25.64
N SER A 61 11.20 30.70 26.73
CA SER A 61 12.57 30.53 27.23
C SER A 61 13.38 29.48 26.47
N SER A 62 12.71 28.57 25.75
CA SER A 62 13.35 27.52 24.98
C SER A 62 12.53 27.17 23.74
N ILE A 63 13.14 27.32 22.56
CA ILE A 63 12.51 26.98 21.29
C ILE A 63 12.43 25.45 21.09
N ASN A 64 13.37 24.70 21.64
CA ASN A 64 13.48 23.25 21.45
C ASN A 64 12.25 22.50 21.97
N SER A 65 11.73 22.91 23.13
CA SER A 65 10.52 22.32 23.71
C SER A 65 9.29 22.57 22.82
N ILE A 66 9.18 23.76 22.24
CA ILE A 66 8.08 24.13 21.34
C ILE A 66 8.21 23.38 20.01
N ARG A 67 9.42 23.28 19.43
CA ARG A 67 9.69 22.48 18.22
C ARG A 67 9.32 21.02 18.42
N MET A 68 9.72 20.42 19.53
CA MET A 68 9.37 19.02 19.84
C MET A 68 7.84 18.84 19.94
N LEU A 69 7.15 19.77 20.61
CA LEU A 69 5.69 19.71 20.73
C LEU A 69 5.00 19.90 19.38
N LEU A 70 5.44 20.88 18.58
CA LEU A 70 4.95 21.13 17.23
C LEU A 70 5.12 19.88 16.36
N ARG A 71 6.31 19.26 16.37
CA ARG A 71 6.57 18.01 15.63
C ARG A 71 5.58 16.91 16.03
N LYS A 72 5.35 16.69 17.33
CA LYS A 72 4.39 15.68 17.80
C LYS A 72 2.97 15.99 17.34
N GLN A 73 2.55 17.25 17.39
CA GLN A 73 1.22 17.67 16.96
C GLN A 73 1.04 17.54 15.44
N LEU A 74 2.04 17.92 14.65
CA LEU A 74 2.02 17.76 13.19
C LEU A 74 1.91 16.29 12.81
N LEU A 75 2.76 15.42 13.36
CA LEU A 75 2.68 13.99 13.07
C LEU A 75 1.34 13.38 13.49
N ARG A 76 0.77 13.81 14.61
CA ARG A 76 -0.58 13.38 15.03
C ARG A 76 -1.65 13.87 14.06
N ALA A 77 -1.60 15.14 13.66
CA ALA A 77 -2.57 15.72 12.73
C ALA A 77 -2.50 15.02 11.37
N MET A 78 -1.29 14.82 10.84
CA MET A 78 -1.09 14.14 9.56
C MET A 78 -1.52 12.69 9.61
N ARG A 79 -1.33 11.99 10.74
CA ARG A 79 -1.87 10.64 10.90
C ARG A 79 -3.39 10.61 10.79
N ILE A 80 -4.09 11.49 11.52
CA ILE A 80 -5.57 11.54 11.48
C ILE A 80 -6.05 11.95 10.07
N TYR A 81 -5.40 12.94 9.46
CA TYR A 81 -5.71 13.37 8.10
C TYR A 81 -5.54 12.23 7.08
N GLN A 82 -4.51 11.40 7.24
CA GLN A 82 -4.32 10.24 6.38
C GLN A 82 -5.27 9.09 6.70
N GLU A 83 -5.69 8.91 7.95
CA GLU A 83 -6.73 7.92 8.31
C GLU A 83 -8.04 8.18 7.55
N GLU A 84 -8.40 9.44 7.31
CA GLU A 84 -9.60 9.80 6.53
C GLU A 84 -9.45 9.54 5.02
N ARG A 85 -8.21 9.55 4.49
CA ARG A 85 -7.96 9.51 3.03
C ARG A 85 -7.34 8.21 2.53
N ASN A 86 -6.75 7.40 3.41
CA ASN A 86 -6.04 6.17 3.06
C ASN A 86 -6.67 4.98 3.77
N GLU A 87 -7.25 4.06 3.00
CA GLU A 87 -7.91 2.87 3.54
C GLU A 87 -6.99 2.01 4.42
N ARG A 88 -5.68 1.93 4.14
CA ARG A 88 -4.74 1.21 5.01
C ARG A 88 -4.58 1.89 6.35
N SER A 89 -4.50 3.22 6.36
CA SER A 89 -4.40 4.00 7.60
C SER A 89 -5.71 3.90 8.39
N ALA A 90 -6.85 4.04 7.72
CA ALA A 90 -8.17 3.83 8.31
C ALA A 90 -8.28 2.45 8.96
N MET A 91 -7.87 1.39 8.25
CA MET A 91 -7.93 0.02 8.75
C MET A 91 -7.04 -0.20 9.98
N ARG A 92 -5.83 0.37 10.01
CA ARG A 92 -4.98 0.33 11.21
C ARG A 92 -5.62 1.05 12.39
N GLY A 93 -6.28 2.18 12.15
CA GLY A 93 -7.07 2.89 13.14
C GLY A 93 -8.17 2.00 13.72
N THR A 94 -8.98 1.38 12.86
CA THR A 94 -10.05 0.46 13.26
C THR A 94 -9.52 -0.74 14.07
N ILE A 95 -8.38 -1.32 13.69
CA ILE A 95 -7.77 -2.43 14.44
C ILE A 95 -7.32 -1.97 15.83
N GLY A 96 -6.73 -0.77 15.94
CA GLY A 96 -6.39 -0.17 17.23
C GLY A 96 -7.61 0.12 18.11
N GLU A 97 -8.74 0.52 17.52
CA GLU A 97 -10.02 0.68 18.23
C GLU A 97 -10.54 -0.66 18.76
N ILE A 98 -10.48 -1.72 17.94
CA ILE A 98 -10.84 -3.09 18.34
C ILE A 98 -9.95 -3.54 19.51
N GLU A 99 -8.64 -3.37 19.43
CA GLU A 99 -7.71 -3.69 20.52
C GLU A 99 -8.03 -2.92 21.80
N PHE A 100 -8.36 -1.63 21.67
CA PHE A 100 -8.80 -0.83 22.80
C PHE A 100 -10.07 -1.40 23.44
N LEU A 101 -11.10 -1.74 22.65
CA LEU A 101 -12.34 -2.35 23.15
C LEU A 101 -12.08 -3.69 23.86
N LEU A 102 -11.24 -4.54 23.28
CA LEU A 102 -10.82 -5.81 23.89
C LEU A 102 -10.09 -5.60 25.22
N SER A 103 -9.18 -4.62 25.28
CA SER A 103 -8.47 -4.26 26.52
C SER A 103 -9.41 -3.79 27.64
N LYS A 104 -10.59 -3.27 27.27
CA LYS A 104 -11.65 -2.85 28.20
C LYS A 104 -12.70 -3.94 28.45
N GLN A 105 -12.48 -5.16 27.97
CA GLN A 105 -13.42 -6.28 28.06
C GLN A 105 -14.78 -5.99 27.41
N LEU A 106 -14.86 -5.01 26.50
CA LEU A 106 -16.06 -4.68 25.74
C LEU A 106 -16.17 -5.59 24.50
N THR A 107 -16.17 -6.90 24.72
CA THR A 107 -16.05 -7.92 23.66
C THR A 107 -17.21 -7.88 22.65
N GLY A 108 -18.43 -7.60 23.10
CA GLY A 108 -19.59 -7.48 22.21
C GLY A 108 -19.49 -6.30 21.22
N GLU A 109 -18.90 -5.18 21.65
CA GLU A 109 -18.65 -4.04 20.75
C GLU A 109 -17.46 -4.32 19.83
N ALA A 110 -16.39 -4.93 20.36
CA ALA A 110 -15.24 -5.35 19.55
C ALA A 110 -15.66 -6.31 18.43
N GLU A 111 -16.55 -7.27 18.70
CA GLU A 111 -17.03 -8.23 17.71
C GLU A 111 -17.82 -7.55 16.57
N LYS A 112 -18.64 -6.53 16.89
CA LYS A 112 -19.36 -5.75 15.87
C LYS A 112 -18.39 -5.01 14.95
N GLU A 113 -17.36 -4.38 15.51
CA GLU A 113 -16.36 -3.65 14.73
C GLU A 113 -15.49 -4.61 13.90
N ILE A 114 -15.11 -5.77 14.44
CA ILE A 114 -14.40 -6.82 13.69
C ILE A 114 -15.20 -7.24 12.45
N ARG A 115 -16.51 -7.52 12.58
CA ARG A 115 -17.34 -7.94 11.44
C ARG A 115 -17.41 -6.89 10.33
N LYS A 116 -17.49 -5.61 10.69
CA LYS A 116 -17.49 -4.51 9.72
C LYS A 116 -16.13 -4.38 9.04
N ALA A 117 -15.06 -4.40 9.84
CA ALA A 117 -13.69 -4.28 9.36
C ALA A 117 -13.31 -5.45 8.42
N TYR A 118 -13.79 -6.67 8.72
CA TYR A 118 -13.50 -7.86 7.92
C TYR A 118 -14.04 -7.72 6.49
N LYS A 119 -15.30 -7.30 6.33
CA LYS A 119 -15.92 -7.06 5.00
C LYS A 119 -15.14 -5.99 4.20
N LYS A 120 -14.71 -4.93 4.89
CA LYS A 120 -13.90 -3.87 4.26
C LYS A 120 -12.51 -4.38 3.86
N ALA A 121 -11.88 -5.20 4.69
CA ALA A 121 -10.58 -5.79 4.39
C ALA A 121 -10.66 -6.82 3.25
N GLU A 122 -11.73 -7.60 3.19
CA GLU A 122 -12.00 -8.59 2.14
C GLU A 122 -12.20 -7.92 0.77
N SER A 123 -13.10 -6.94 0.69
CA SER A 123 -13.30 -6.15 -0.54
C SER A 123 -12.01 -5.44 -1.00
N ALA A 124 -11.20 -4.95 -0.06
CA ALA A 124 -9.92 -4.32 -0.37
C ALA A 124 -8.79 -5.33 -0.69
N ASN A 125 -9.00 -6.64 -0.54
CA ASN A 125 -7.97 -7.68 -0.59
C ASN A 125 -6.77 -7.38 0.36
N ASN A 126 -7.05 -6.87 1.55
CA ASN A 126 -6.05 -6.54 2.55
C ASN A 126 -5.79 -7.74 3.49
N HIS A 127 -4.98 -8.70 3.04
CA HIS A 127 -4.72 -9.94 3.79
C HIS A 127 -4.05 -9.73 5.15
N LEU A 128 -3.31 -8.62 5.33
CA LEU A 128 -2.72 -8.30 6.63
C LEU A 128 -3.79 -7.91 7.64
N ALA A 129 -4.73 -7.07 7.22
CA ALA A 129 -5.86 -6.71 8.06
C ALA A 129 -6.76 -7.91 8.34
N LEU A 130 -7.04 -8.76 7.33
CA LEU A 130 -7.80 -10.00 7.55
C LEU A 130 -7.12 -10.89 8.60
N TYR A 131 -5.80 -11.08 8.49
CA TYR A 131 -5.02 -11.83 9.47
C TYR A 131 -5.14 -11.25 10.89
N GLU A 132 -4.91 -9.94 11.04
CA GLU A 132 -5.02 -9.27 12.34
C GLU A 132 -6.43 -9.38 12.92
N LEU A 133 -7.47 -9.16 12.11
CA LEU A 133 -8.87 -9.27 12.53
C LEU A 133 -9.24 -10.70 12.96
N THR A 134 -8.78 -11.73 12.24
CA THR A 134 -9.00 -13.14 12.62
C THR A 134 -8.35 -13.46 13.96
N LEU A 135 -7.13 -12.96 14.22
CA LEU A 135 -6.49 -13.12 15.53
C LEU A 135 -7.33 -12.49 16.66
N ARG A 136 -7.78 -11.25 16.50
CA ARG A 136 -8.58 -10.55 17.52
C ARG A 136 -9.95 -11.20 17.71
N ASN A 137 -10.56 -11.71 16.63
CA ASN A 137 -11.82 -12.46 16.72
C ASN A 137 -11.64 -13.75 17.55
N ASN A 138 -10.49 -14.41 17.43
CA ASN A 138 -10.17 -15.58 18.25
C ASN A 138 -10.01 -15.25 19.73
N GLU A 139 -9.57 -14.03 20.10
CA GLU A 139 -9.46 -13.58 21.50
C GLU A 139 -10.83 -13.42 22.18
N ILE A 140 -11.85 -13.01 21.42
CA ILE A 140 -13.23 -12.86 21.90
C ILE A 140 -13.86 -14.21 22.22
N ARG A 141 -13.49 -15.26 21.48
CA ARG A 141 -14.11 -16.58 21.56
C ARG A 141 -13.50 -17.41 22.68
N LYS A 142 -13.87 -17.07 23.92
CA LYS A 142 -13.76 -17.97 25.07
C LYS A 142 -15.16 -18.26 25.63
N GLN A 143 -15.80 -19.36 25.20
CA GLN A 143 -16.77 -20.11 26.02
C GLN A 143 -17.27 -21.42 25.37
N PHE A 144 -17.72 -22.30 26.27
CA PHE A 144 -17.97 -23.75 26.23
C PHE A 144 -18.62 -24.37 24.97
N ARG A 145 -18.02 -25.46 24.47
CA ARG A 145 -18.56 -26.35 23.41
C ARG A 145 -18.10 -27.80 23.60
N THR A 146 -18.71 -28.74 22.89
CA THR A 146 -18.35 -30.16 22.94
C THR A 146 -16.98 -30.41 22.31
N SER A 147 -16.28 -31.48 22.71
CA SER A 147 -14.90 -31.74 22.27
C SER A 147 -14.75 -31.90 20.75
N GLN A 148 -15.75 -32.43 20.04
CA GLN A 148 -15.67 -32.64 18.58
C GLN A 148 -15.89 -31.34 17.80
N GLU A 149 -16.88 -30.52 18.21
CA GLU A 149 -17.11 -29.20 17.60
C GLU A 149 -15.88 -28.29 17.75
N LEU A 150 -15.12 -28.45 18.83
CA LEU A 150 -13.86 -27.73 19.04
C LEU A 150 -12.76 -28.15 18.06
N VAL A 151 -12.68 -29.43 17.68
CA VAL A 151 -11.66 -29.96 16.76
C VAL A 151 -11.93 -29.46 15.34
N ASP A 152 -13.14 -29.65 14.82
CA ASP A 152 -13.47 -29.25 13.44
C ASP A 152 -13.35 -27.72 13.24
N GLU A 153 -13.79 -26.92 14.23
CA GLU A 153 -13.61 -25.45 14.19
C GLU A 153 -12.13 -25.05 14.32
N PHE A 154 -11.32 -25.82 15.07
CA PHE A 154 -9.89 -25.56 15.19
C PHE A 154 -9.14 -25.86 13.89
N GLU A 155 -9.41 -27.00 13.24
CA GLU A 155 -8.84 -27.35 11.94
C GLU A 155 -9.23 -26.34 10.86
N GLY A 156 -10.51 -25.95 10.81
CA GLY A 156 -10.98 -24.91 9.89
C GLY A 156 -10.25 -23.59 10.08
N ARG A 157 -10.00 -23.18 11.34
CA ARG A 157 -9.28 -21.93 11.65
C ARG A 157 -7.79 -22.00 11.34
N ILE A 158 -7.14 -23.13 11.59
CA ILE A 158 -5.75 -23.35 11.17
C ILE A 158 -5.67 -23.22 9.65
N SER A 159 -6.57 -23.88 8.93
CA SER A 159 -6.62 -23.81 7.46
C SER A 159 -6.83 -22.38 6.95
N GLU A 160 -7.74 -21.61 7.55
CA GLU A 160 -7.94 -20.19 7.22
C GLU A 160 -6.66 -19.36 7.48
N MET A 161 -6.01 -19.56 8.63
CA MET A 161 -4.78 -18.85 8.99
C MET A 161 -3.60 -19.23 8.08
N ASP A 162 -3.43 -20.50 7.77
CA ASP A 162 -2.39 -20.99 6.87
C ASP A 162 -2.57 -20.40 5.47
N ASN A 163 -3.81 -20.32 4.99
CA ASN A 163 -4.13 -19.66 3.72
C ASN A 163 -3.76 -18.17 3.76
N LEU A 164 -4.18 -17.43 4.78
CA LEU A 164 -3.83 -16.01 4.92
C LEU A 164 -2.32 -15.78 5.02
N CYS A 165 -1.59 -16.64 5.74
CA CYS A 165 -0.13 -16.61 5.84
C CYS A 165 0.52 -16.86 4.47
N GLU A 166 0.05 -17.86 3.73
CA GLU A 166 0.54 -18.16 2.37
C GLU A 166 0.34 -16.95 1.43
N ARG A 167 -0.84 -16.32 1.48
CA ARG A 167 -1.15 -15.11 0.70
C ARG A 167 -0.26 -13.93 1.07
N LEU A 168 -0.04 -13.70 2.36
CA LEU A 168 0.88 -12.67 2.86
C LEU A 168 2.31 -12.90 2.37
N LEU A 169 2.79 -14.14 2.45
CA LEU A 169 4.11 -14.51 1.95
C LEU A 169 4.23 -14.29 0.45
N ASN A 170 3.22 -14.68 -0.33
CA ASN A 170 3.19 -14.47 -1.77
C ASN A 170 3.17 -12.99 -2.14
N MET A 171 2.36 -12.16 -1.46
CA MET A 171 2.38 -10.71 -1.66
C MET A 171 3.74 -10.09 -1.30
N GLY A 172 4.37 -10.52 -0.22
CA GLY A 172 5.69 -10.06 0.18
C GLY A 172 6.75 -10.38 -0.87
N ARG A 173 6.73 -11.63 -1.38
CA ARG A 173 7.59 -12.10 -2.48
C ARG A 173 7.37 -11.29 -3.75
N LEU A 174 6.12 -11.05 -4.14
CA LEU A 174 5.78 -10.25 -5.33
C LEU A 174 6.31 -8.82 -5.25
N ARG A 175 6.14 -8.16 -4.10
CA ARG A 175 6.68 -6.81 -3.90
C ARG A 175 8.20 -6.75 -3.95
N LEU A 176 8.86 -7.77 -3.42
CA LEU A 176 10.30 -7.88 -3.53
C LEU A 176 10.70 -7.99 -5.01
N VAL A 177 10.07 -8.91 -5.75
CA VAL A 177 10.33 -9.07 -7.18
C VAL A 177 10.09 -7.77 -7.95
N ASP A 178 8.98 -7.07 -7.69
CA ASP A 178 8.68 -5.78 -8.32
C ASP A 178 9.74 -4.71 -8.01
N THR A 179 10.24 -4.66 -6.77
CA THR A 179 11.32 -3.73 -6.39
C THR A 179 12.62 -4.06 -7.10
N GLU A 180 13.03 -5.34 -7.09
CA GLU A 180 14.24 -5.81 -7.77
C GLU A 180 14.14 -5.61 -9.28
N TRP A 181 12.96 -5.82 -9.86
CA TRP A 181 12.65 -5.55 -11.25
C TRP A 181 12.82 -4.07 -11.59
N ASN A 182 12.26 -3.16 -10.79
CA ASN A 182 12.43 -1.73 -11.05
C ASN A 182 13.90 -1.29 -10.97
N LEU A 183 14.68 -1.86 -10.05
CA LEU A 183 16.12 -1.63 -9.97
C LEU A 183 16.87 -2.18 -11.19
N TYR A 184 16.46 -3.34 -11.71
CA TYR A 184 16.98 -3.93 -12.94
C TYR A 184 16.79 -3.02 -14.14
N ILE A 185 15.58 -2.51 -14.36
CA ILE A 185 15.28 -1.59 -15.47
C ILE A 185 16.19 -0.37 -15.40
N GLN A 186 16.32 0.23 -14.21
CA GLN A 186 17.20 1.38 -14.01
C GLN A 186 18.68 1.08 -14.28
N SER A 187 19.10 -0.18 -14.12
CA SER A 187 20.47 -0.62 -14.47
C SER A 187 20.68 -0.81 -15.98
N PHE A 188 19.62 -1.19 -16.72
CA PHE A 188 19.63 -1.27 -18.19
C PHE A 188 19.87 0.11 -18.80
N ASP A 189 19.19 1.13 -18.29
CA ASP A 189 19.37 2.53 -18.71
C ASP A 189 20.82 3.03 -18.51
N ARG A 190 21.58 2.37 -17.63
CA ARG A 190 22.99 2.68 -17.31
C ARG A 190 23.99 1.77 -18.05
N GLY A 191 23.52 0.84 -18.88
CA GLY A 191 24.37 0.00 -19.74
C GLY A 191 24.90 -1.30 -19.11
N ASP A 192 24.36 -1.77 -17.99
CA ASP A 192 24.84 -2.98 -17.27
C ASP A 192 24.00 -4.26 -17.55
N ALA A 193 23.57 -4.44 -18.81
CA ALA A 193 22.50 -5.36 -19.18
C ALA A 193 22.81 -6.87 -18.98
N ASN A 194 24.02 -7.33 -19.36
CA ASN A 194 24.32 -8.76 -19.48
C ASN A 194 24.55 -9.45 -18.13
N ARG A 195 25.09 -8.73 -17.13
CA ARG A 195 25.35 -9.30 -15.80
C ARG A 195 24.06 -9.59 -15.04
N ASN A 196 23.00 -8.86 -15.40
CA ASN A 196 21.76 -8.92 -14.68
C ASN A 196 20.82 -10.01 -15.25
N GLN A 197 20.77 -10.29 -16.55
CA GLN A 197 19.85 -11.31 -17.10
C GLN A 197 19.94 -12.70 -16.42
N GLN A 198 21.16 -13.23 -16.22
CA GLN A 198 21.38 -14.53 -15.58
C GLN A 198 20.99 -14.51 -14.09
N PHE A 199 21.44 -13.50 -13.35
CA PHE A 199 21.09 -13.31 -11.93
C PHE A 199 19.57 -13.27 -11.73
N PHE A 200 18.85 -12.63 -12.65
CA PHE A 200 17.40 -12.51 -12.58
C PHE A 200 16.70 -13.85 -12.86
N ARG A 201 17.12 -14.63 -13.87
CA ARG A 201 16.56 -15.98 -14.09
C ARG A 201 16.74 -16.89 -12.88
N GLU A 202 17.93 -16.88 -12.27
CA GLU A 202 18.23 -17.77 -11.13
C GLU A 202 17.46 -17.41 -9.86
N ARG A 203 17.11 -16.13 -9.65
CA ARG A 203 16.56 -15.64 -8.38
C ARG A 203 15.08 -15.28 -8.42
N ILE A 204 14.61 -14.71 -9.53
CA ILE A 204 13.23 -14.19 -9.66
C ILE A 204 12.30 -15.24 -10.26
N GLU A 205 12.77 -15.99 -11.26
CA GLU A 205 11.96 -17.00 -11.94
C GLU A 205 11.43 -18.09 -10.97
N PRO A 206 12.22 -18.63 -10.01
CA PRO A 206 11.71 -19.58 -9.03
C PRO A 206 10.65 -18.98 -8.11
N ILE A 207 10.74 -17.69 -7.77
CA ILE A 207 9.74 -17.00 -6.95
C ILE A 207 8.44 -16.89 -7.73
N LEU A 208 8.50 -16.42 -8.98
CA LEU A 208 7.33 -16.29 -9.84
C LEU A 208 6.68 -17.64 -10.15
N ASN A 209 7.47 -18.71 -10.29
CA ASN A 209 6.97 -20.07 -10.52
C ASN A 209 6.41 -20.72 -9.24
N GLY A 210 6.92 -20.33 -8.07
CA GLY A 210 6.41 -20.77 -6.76
C GLY A 210 5.07 -20.15 -6.39
N ILE A 211 4.68 -19.04 -7.03
CA ILE A 211 3.35 -18.45 -6.89
C ILE A 211 2.39 -19.28 -7.73
N LYS A 212 1.75 -20.25 -7.07
CA LYS A 212 0.67 -21.02 -7.67
C LYS A 212 -0.59 -20.16 -7.71
N PRO A 213 -1.19 -19.93 -8.88
CA PRO A 213 -2.55 -19.43 -8.94
C PRO A 213 -3.43 -20.44 -8.19
N LYS A 214 -3.90 -20.09 -7.00
CA LYS A 214 -5.06 -20.77 -6.41
C LYS A 214 -6.29 -20.02 -6.89
N ASP A 215 -7.34 -20.77 -7.19
CA ASP A 215 -8.60 -20.30 -7.79
C ASP A 215 -9.32 -19.17 -7.02
N SER A 216 -8.83 -18.81 -5.82
CA SER A 216 -9.39 -17.77 -4.94
C SER A 216 -8.51 -16.53 -4.76
N ALA A 217 -7.38 -16.40 -5.47
CA ALA A 217 -6.43 -15.29 -5.31
C ALA A 217 -6.14 -14.56 -6.65
N PRO A 218 -7.14 -13.85 -7.22
CA PRO A 218 -6.99 -13.17 -8.51
C PRO A 218 -5.87 -12.13 -8.50
N LEU A 219 -5.67 -11.42 -7.38
CA LEU A 219 -4.75 -10.29 -7.31
C LEU A 219 -3.28 -10.73 -7.37
N GLU A 220 -2.90 -11.75 -6.59
CA GLU A 220 -1.56 -12.32 -6.60
C GLU A 220 -1.24 -12.92 -7.96
N THR A 221 -2.22 -13.56 -8.59
CA THR A 221 -2.10 -14.14 -9.93
C THR A 221 -1.89 -13.07 -11.00
N ILE A 222 -2.70 -11.99 -10.98
CA ILE A 222 -2.56 -10.85 -11.90
C ILE A 222 -1.19 -10.19 -11.73
N HIS A 223 -0.77 -9.94 -10.49
CA HIS A 223 0.51 -9.30 -10.23
C HIS A 223 1.69 -10.18 -10.67
N ALA A 224 1.64 -11.49 -10.39
CA ALA A 224 2.63 -12.44 -10.89
C ALA A 224 2.69 -12.45 -12.42
N ALA A 225 1.54 -12.39 -13.09
CA ALA A 225 1.44 -12.35 -14.54
C ALA A 225 2.02 -11.06 -15.15
N ILE A 226 1.77 -9.89 -14.54
CA ILE A 226 2.37 -8.61 -14.94
C ILE A 226 3.89 -8.69 -14.89
N LEU A 227 4.44 -9.15 -13.77
CA LEU A 227 5.87 -9.29 -13.57
C LEU A 227 6.47 -10.31 -14.55
N ARG A 228 5.80 -11.46 -14.72
CA ARG A 228 6.24 -12.51 -15.67
C ARG A 228 6.22 -12.00 -17.11
N SER A 229 5.20 -11.23 -17.49
CA SER A 229 5.11 -10.62 -18.82
C SER A 229 6.21 -9.60 -19.06
N GLY A 230 6.36 -8.62 -18.16
CA GLY A 230 7.41 -7.59 -18.30
C GLY A 230 8.80 -8.23 -18.39
N PHE A 231 9.09 -9.19 -17.50
CA PHE A 231 10.36 -9.91 -17.47
C PHE A 231 10.67 -10.65 -18.76
N ASN A 232 9.76 -11.53 -19.19
CA ASN A 232 10.00 -12.36 -20.36
C ASN A 232 10.03 -11.52 -21.64
N THR A 233 9.33 -10.39 -21.68
CA THR A 233 9.43 -9.41 -22.77
C THR A 233 10.85 -8.86 -22.92
N LEU A 234 11.50 -8.45 -21.82
CA LEU A 234 12.88 -7.94 -21.89
C LEU A 234 13.90 -9.01 -22.23
N LEU A 235 13.65 -10.26 -21.85
CA LEU A 235 14.51 -11.38 -22.20
C LEU A 235 14.26 -11.92 -23.62
N GLY A 236 13.29 -11.36 -24.34
CA GLY A 236 12.91 -11.81 -25.68
C GLY A 236 12.08 -13.10 -25.71
N ASP A 237 11.64 -13.62 -24.56
CA ASP A 237 10.76 -14.78 -24.45
C ASP A 237 9.28 -14.38 -24.52
N ILE A 238 8.86 -14.00 -25.71
CA ILE A 238 7.59 -13.31 -25.90
C ILE A 238 6.41 -14.28 -25.76
N GLN A 239 6.61 -15.56 -26.06
CA GLN A 239 5.59 -16.59 -25.90
C GLN A 239 5.20 -16.76 -24.42
N VAL A 240 6.18 -16.76 -23.51
CA VAL A 240 5.90 -16.82 -22.07
C VAL A 240 5.22 -15.54 -21.59
N SER A 241 5.63 -14.40 -22.13
CA SER A 241 4.99 -13.11 -21.84
C SER A 241 3.50 -13.10 -22.25
N GLU A 242 3.18 -13.48 -23.49
CA GLU A 242 1.82 -13.60 -24.02
C GLU A 242 0.96 -14.57 -23.22
N SER A 243 1.51 -15.72 -22.85
CA SER A 243 0.81 -16.70 -22.01
C SER A 243 0.43 -16.12 -20.64
N ALA A 244 1.34 -15.36 -20.01
CA ALA A 244 1.08 -14.70 -18.74
C ALA A 244 0.00 -13.62 -18.87
N ILE A 245 0.05 -12.80 -19.93
CA ILE A 245 -0.97 -11.78 -20.21
C ILE A 245 -2.33 -12.41 -20.43
N GLY A 246 -2.40 -13.45 -21.26
CA GLY A 246 -3.65 -14.16 -21.52
C GLY A 246 -4.26 -14.78 -20.26
N GLN A 247 -3.44 -15.24 -19.31
CA GLN A 247 -3.92 -15.72 -18.01
C GLN A 247 -4.53 -14.58 -17.17
N ALA A 248 -3.89 -13.42 -17.10
CA ALA A 248 -4.39 -12.30 -16.33
C ALA A 248 -5.60 -11.61 -16.97
N ASN A 249 -5.63 -11.44 -18.29
CA ASN A 249 -6.78 -10.88 -19.00
C ASN A 249 -8.04 -11.73 -18.79
N ARG A 250 -7.92 -13.07 -18.82
CA ARG A 250 -9.04 -13.96 -18.46
C ARG A 250 -9.60 -13.71 -17.06
N LEU A 251 -8.78 -13.28 -16.10
CA LEU A 251 -9.27 -12.96 -14.76
C LEU A 251 -10.05 -11.62 -14.74
N PHE A 252 -9.62 -10.65 -15.54
CA PHE A 252 -10.37 -9.40 -15.72
C PHE A 252 -11.68 -9.62 -16.48
N ASP A 253 -11.72 -10.51 -17.46
CA ASP A 253 -12.92 -10.85 -18.21
C ASP A 253 -13.99 -11.56 -17.37
N LEU A 254 -13.57 -12.21 -16.26
CA LEU A 254 -14.47 -12.92 -15.36
C LEU A 254 -15.05 -12.03 -14.24
N ASP A 255 -14.48 -10.84 -14.02
CA ASP A 255 -14.88 -9.94 -12.94
C ASP A 255 -14.72 -8.46 -13.34
N ASP A 256 -15.82 -7.85 -13.81
CA ASP A 256 -15.87 -6.42 -14.15
C ASP A 256 -15.46 -5.51 -12.97
N GLN A 257 -15.75 -5.92 -11.72
CA GLN A 257 -15.35 -5.13 -10.56
C GLN A 257 -13.83 -5.18 -10.35
N LEU A 258 -13.19 -6.29 -10.70
CA LEU A 258 -11.73 -6.39 -10.65
C LEU A 258 -11.08 -5.40 -11.62
N LEU A 259 -11.62 -5.26 -12.84
CA LEU A 259 -11.13 -4.30 -13.82
C LEU A 259 -11.27 -2.86 -13.30
N VAL A 260 -12.44 -2.48 -12.77
CA VAL A 260 -12.68 -1.15 -12.20
C VAL A 260 -11.74 -0.88 -11.02
N ASN A 261 -11.62 -1.82 -10.10
CA ASN A 261 -10.83 -1.65 -8.86
C ASN A 261 -9.31 -1.75 -9.07
N ARG A 262 -8.87 -2.33 -10.19
CA ARG A 262 -7.45 -2.61 -10.48
C ARG A 262 -7.05 -2.15 -11.88
N PHE A 263 -7.67 -1.08 -12.35
CA PHE A 263 -7.40 -0.46 -13.64
C PHE A 263 -5.90 -0.25 -13.91
N SER A 264 -5.13 0.22 -12.92
CA SER A 264 -3.68 0.43 -13.08
C SER A 264 -2.91 -0.85 -13.37
N MET A 265 -3.35 -1.99 -12.82
CA MET A 265 -2.74 -3.30 -13.10
C MET A 265 -3.10 -3.80 -14.50
N PHE A 266 -4.37 -3.65 -14.90
CA PHE A 266 -4.80 -3.96 -16.27
C PHE A 266 -4.04 -3.12 -17.31
N PHE A 267 -3.92 -1.81 -17.06
CA PHE A 267 -3.16 -0.91 -17.92
C PHE A 267 -1.68 -1.30 -18.00
N ALA A 268 -1.03 -1.55 -16.85
CA ALA A 268 0.37 -1.97 -16.82
C ALA A 268 0.62 -3.27 -17.60
N LEU A 269 -0.27 -4.25 -17.47
CA LEU A 269 -0.19 -5.52 -18.19
C LEU A 269 -0.22 -5.30 -19.71
N ASN A 270 -1.23 -4.58 -20.20
CA ASN A 270 -1.44 -4.37 -21.64
C ASN A 270 -0.40 -3.42 -22.24
N TYR A 271 0.05 -2.43 -21.47
CA TYR A 271 1.15 -1.54 -21.87
C TYR A 271 2.46 -2.32 -22.04
N ASN A 272 2.82 -3.19 -21.06
CA ASN A 272 4.01 -4.02 -21.14
C ASN A 272 3.99 -4.93 -22.37
N HIS A 273 2.82 -5.50 -22.69
CA HIS A 273 2.66 -6.31 -23.90
C HIS A 273 2.88 -5.51 -25.19
N SER A 274 2.21 -4.36 -25.30
CA SER A 274 2.32 -3.49 -26.47
C SER A 274 3.77 -3.03 -26.69
N CYS A 275 4.46 -2.65 -25.62
CA CYS A 275 5.89 -2.32 -25.68
C CYS A 275 6.73 -3.52 -26.16
N GLY A 276 6.42 -4.73 -25.69
CA GLY A 276 7.08 -5.95 -26.12
C GLY A 276 6.93 -6.22 -27.61
N LEU A 277 5.71 -6.10 -28.14
CA LEU A 277 5.45 -6.22 -29.58
C LEU A 277 6.22 -5.16 -30.37
N PHE A 278 6.20 -3.90 -29.91
CA PHE A 278 6.91 -2.81 -30.56
C PHE A 278 8.43 -3.06 -30.64
N ILE A 279 9.06 -3.49 -29.54
CA ILE A 279 10.50 -3.79 -29.47
C ILE A 279 10.90 -4.87 -30.49
N ARG A 280 10.00 -5.80 -30.83
CA ARG A 280 10.23 -6.84 -31.85
C ARG A 280 10.06 -6.35 -33.30
N GLY A 281 9.68 -5.08 -33.50
CA GLY A 281 9.30 -4.58 -34.82
C GLY A 281 7.90 -5.03 -35.27
N MET A 282 7.11 -5.63 -34.39
CA MET A 282 5.69 -5.98 -34.63
C MET A 282 4.80 -4.76 -34.38
N VAL A 283 5.06 -3.70 -35.14
CA VAL A 283 4.46 -2.37 -34.92
C VAL A 283 2.95 -2.40 -35.11
N ASN A 284 2.46 -3.13 -36.13
CA ASN A 284 1.02 -3.20 -36.41
C ASN A 284 0.27 -3.95 -35.31
N GLU A 285 0.84 -5.03 -34.79
CA GLU A 285 0.29 -5.83 -33.71
C GLU A 285 0.28 -5.04 -32.40
N SER A 286 1.36 -4.30 -32.10
CA SER A 286 1.44 -3.39 -30.97
C SER A 286 0.33 -2.31 -31.02
N LEU A 287 0.15 -1.69 -32.18
CA LEU A 287 -0.91 -0.69 -32.38
C LEU A 287 -2.31 -1.30 -32.25
N THR A 288 -2.53 -2.46 -32.87
CA THR A 288 -3.81 -3.18 -32.79
C THR A 288 -4.16 -3.52 -31.35
N TRP A 289 -3.18 -4.02 -30.58
CA TRP A 289 -3.37 -4.34 -29.16
C TRP A 289 -3.66 -3.09 -28.31
N THR A 290 -2.97 -2.00 -28.59
CA THR A 290 -3.18 -0.72 -27.88
C THR A 290 -4.60 -0.21 -28.11
N LEU A 291 -5.06 -0.23 -29.36
CA LEU A 291 -6.43 0.16 -29.72
C LEU A 291 -7.48 -0.75 -29.08
N SER A 292 -7.27 -2.08 -29.09
CA SER A 292 -8.21 -3.00 -28.42
C SER A 292 -8.26 -2.77 -26.91
N THR A 293 -7.12 -2.40 -26.30
CA THR A 293 -7.08 -2.05 -24.89
C THR A 293 -7.88 -0.78 -24.62
N GLU A 294 -7.71 0.26 -25.44
CA GLU A 294 -8.47 1.51 -25.34
C GLU A 294 -9.99 1.29 -25.50
N GLU A 295 -10.42 0.41 -26.41
CA GLU A 295 -11.83 0.05 -26.57
C GLU A 295 -12.43 -0.59 -25.32
N VAL A 296 -11.68 -1.46 -24.64
CA VAL A 296 -12.11 -2.02 -23.35
C VAL A 296 -12.24 -0.91 -22.31
N LEU A 297 -11.29 0.03 -22.26
CA LEU A 297 -11.36 1.15 -21.32
C LEU A 297 -12.55 2.08 -21.58
N ALA A 298 -12.83 2.38 -22.85
CA ALA A 298 -13.94 3.25 -23.26
C ALA A 298 -15.33 2.67 -22.94
N ARG A 299 -15.46 1.36 -22.68
CA ARG A 299 -16.72 0.75 -22.24
C ARG A 299 -17.00 0.98 -20.76
N HIS A 300 -15.97 1.30 -19.97
CA HIS A 300 -16.07 1.42 -18.51
C HIS A 300 -15.92 2.87 -17.99
N TYR A 301 -15.51 3.81 -18.84
CA TYR A 301 -15.29 5.23 -18.52
C TYR A 301 -15.80 6.14 -19.63
#